data_AF-A0A2E0XIZ0-F1
#
_entry.id   AF-A0A2E0XIZ0-F1
#
_cell.length_a   1.000
_cell.length_b   1.000
_cell.length_c   1.000
_cell.angle_alpha   90.00
_cell.angle_beta   90.00
_cell.angle_gamma   90.00
#
_symmetry.space_group_name_H-M   'P 1'
#
loop_
_entity.id
_entity.type
_entity.pdbx_description
1 polymer ?
#
loop_
_entity_poly.entity_id
_entity_poly.type
_entity_poly.pdbx_seq_one_letter_code
_entity_poly.pdbx_strand_id
1 'polypeptide(L)'
;MNSRIFSGQITHVRREPKKHHFSYHIYLYAFDLDELEMLDTSLPFFGYNRFNIVSIHDKDYASGEGSIRDKIVSFLSQQGCSNGVAKIELVTAA
;
A
#
# COMPACT_ATOMS: atom_id res chain seq x y z
N MET A 1 -15.23 6.32 -0.18
CA MET A 1 -13.82 6.55 0.20
C MET A 1 -13.49 5.64 1.37
N ASN A 2 -12.84 4.54 1.06
CA ASN A 2 -12.43 3.45 1.94
C ASN A 2 -10.95 3.54 2.32
N SER A 3 -10.16 4.25 1.51
CA SER A 3 -8.75 4.53 1.74
C SER A 3 -8.53 5.37 2.99
N ARG A 4 -7.49 5.06 3.76
CA ARG A 4 -7.25 5.58 5.12
C ARG A 4 -5.78 5.89 5.38
N ILE A 5 -5.53 6.76 6.35
CA ILE A 5 -4.20 6.96 6.94
C ILE A 5 -4.26 6.45 8.37
N PHE A 6 -3.40 5.49 8.70
CA PHE A 6 -3.16 5.06 10.06
C PHE A 6 -2.02 5.87 10.65
N SER A 7 -2.25 6.48 11.81
CA SER A 7 -1.20 7.12 12.61
C SER A 7 -0.91 6.26 13.83
N GLY A 8 0.36 6.14 14.18
CA GLY A 8 0.77 5.34 15.32
C GLY A 8 2.22 5.54 15.71
N GLN A 9 2.67 4.71 16.65
CA GLN A 9 4.07 4.67 17.08
C GLN A 9 4.60 3.25 16.86
N ILE A 10 5.79 3.14 16.30
CA ILE A 10 6.53 1.88 16.20
C ILE A 10 7.68 1.90 17.19
N THR A 11 7.88 0.76 17.84
CA THR A 11 8.97 0.54 18.78
C THR A 11 9.86 -0.60 18.30
N HIS A 12 11.15 -0.32 18.14
CA HIS A 12 12.18 -1.33 17.89
C HIS A 12 12.91 -1.63 19.20
N VAL A 13 12.92 -2.91 19.58
CA VAL A 13 13.61 -3.39 20.79
C VAL A 13 14.63 -4.46 20.41
N ARG A 14 15.91 -4.14 20.61
CA ARG A 14 16.97 -5.16 20.58
C ARG A 14 17.31 -5.52 22.02
N ARG A 15 17.17 -6.80 22.36
CA ARG A 15 17.43 -7.31 23.72
C ARG A 15 18.88 -7.71 23.95
N GLU A 16 19.54 -8.25 22.92
CA GLU A 16 20.93 -8.72 22.96
C GLU A 16 21.68 -8.40 21.65
N PRO A 17 23.03 -8.30 21.69
CA PRO A 17 23.91 -8.40 22.88
C PRO A 17 23.87 -7.15 23.78
N LYS A 18 23.39 -6.01 23.25
CA LYS A 18 23.19 -4.76 23.99
C LYS A 18 21.73 -4.33 23.90
N LYS A 19 21.16 -3.90 25.01
CA LYS A 19 19.79 -3.39 25.07
C LYS A 19 19.69 -2.05 24.33
N HIS A 20 18.89 -2.01 23.27
CA HIS A 20 18.54 -0.79 22.56
C HIS A 20 17.02 -0.71 22.42
N HIS A 21 16.50 0.49 22.62
CA HIS A 21 15.09 0.80 22.45
C HIS A 21 14.98 2.08 21.63
N PHE A 22 14.23 2.03 20.54
CA PHE A 22 13.96 3.16 19.68
C PHE A 22 12.46 3.23 19.39
N SER A 23 11.84 4.39 19.56
CA SER A 23 10.42 4.59 19.28
C SER A 23 10.21 5.88 18.50
N TYR A 24 9.37 5.80 17.47
CA TYR A 24 9.09 6.94 16.60
C TYR A 24 7.67 6.85 16.05
N HIS A 25 7.12 8.02 15.69
CA HIS A 25 5.81 8.12 15.06
C HIS A 25 5.90 7.62 13.62
N ILE A 26 4.89 6.88 13.18
CA ILE A 26 4.74 6.43 11.80
C ILE A 26 3.35 6.80 11.27
N TYR A 27 3.30 7.06 9.97
CA TYR A 27 2.06 7.12 9.20
C TYR A 27 2.09 6.00 8.16
N LEU A 28 1.02 5.22 8.12
CA LEU A 28 0.82 4.19 7.11
C LEU A 28 -0.39 4.56 6.27
N TYR A 29 -0.25 4.48 4.96
CA TYR A 29 -1.34 4.62 4.02
C TYR A 29 -1.96 3.26 3.77
N ALA A 30 -3.29 3.20 3.75
CA ALA A 30 -4.05 2.03 3.35
C ALA A 30 -4.94 2.44 2.18
N PHE A 31 -4.49 2.14 0.98
CA PHE A 31 -5.19 2.47 -0.25
C PHE A 31 -6.06 1.31 -0.68
N ASP A 32 -7.35 1.58 -0.85
CA ASP A 32 -8.22 0.68 -1.60
C ASP A 32 -7.82 0.76 -3.07
N LEU A 33 -7.42 -0.37 -3.66
CA LEU A 33 -6.89 -0.37 -5.03
C LEU A 33 -7.94 0.06 -6.05
N ASP A 34 -9.23 -0.14 -5.75
CA ASP A 34 -10.34 0.27 -6.60
C ASP A 34 -10.55 1.81 -6.57
N GLU A 35 -9.89 2.53 -5.65
CA GLU A 35 -10.04 3.98 -5.49
C GLU A 35 -8.89 4.81 -6.10
N LEU A 36 -7.80 4.20 -6.59
CA LEU A 36 -6.57 4.91 -6.98
C LEU A 36 -6.79 5.99 -8.06
N GLU A 37 -7.58 5.71 -9.09
CA GLU A 37 -7.90 6.70 -10.14
C GLU A 37 -8.76 7.87 -9.60
N MET A 38 -9.68 7.57 -8.69
CA MET A 38 -10.51 8.58 -8.04
C MET A 38 -9.66 9.46 -7.10
N LEU A 39 -8.70 8.88 -6.38
CA LEU A 39 -7.78 9.64 -5.54
C LEU A 39 -6.88 10.56 -6.37
N ASP A 40 -6.42 10.13 -7.54
CA ASP A 40 -5.60 10.95 -8.46
C ASP A 40 -6.32 12.21 -8.94
N THR A 41 -7.63 12.12 -9.14
CA THR A 41 -8.45 13.23 -9.62
C THR A 41 -9.00 14.12 -8.51
N SER A 42 -9.24 13.56 -7.32
CA SER A 42 -9.89 14.26 -6.21
C SER A 42 -8.94 14.86 -5.17
N LEU A 43 -7.75 14.28 -5.00
CA LEU A 43 -6.80 14.73 -3.98
C LEU A 43 -5.68 15.58 -4.60
N PRO A 44 -5.49 16.84 -4.16
CA PRO A 44 -4.31 17.58 -4.56
C PRO A 44 -3.06 16.86 -4.05
N PHE A 45 -1.99 16.93 -4.84
CA PHE A 45 -0.68 16.37 -4.52
C PHE A 45 -0.55 14.83 -4.52
N PHE A 46 -1.64 14.10 -4.79
CA PHE A 46 -1.60 12.65 -5.03
C PHE A 46 -1.51 12.34 -6.53
N GLY A 47 -0.69 11.36 -6.90
CA GLY A 47 -0.46 10.91 -8.27
C GLY A 47 -0.65 9.40 -8.42
N TYR A 48 -1.47 8.96 -9.37
CA TYR A 48 -1.50 7.56 -9.80
C TYR A 48 -0.87 7.41 -11.19
N ASN A 49 0.18 6.60 -11.30
CA ASN A 49 1.00 6.40 -12.50
C ASN A 49 1.56 7.69 -13.14
N ARG A 50 1.67 8.77 -12.35
CA ARG A 50 2.27 10.05 -12.76
C ARG A 50 3.05 10.67 -11.61
N PHE A 51 3.97 11.57 -11.93
CA PHE A 51 4.77 12.27 -10.93
C PHE A 51 3.93 13.30 -10.16
N ASN A 52 3.95 13.20 -8.83
CA ASN A 52 3.37 14.14 -7.88
C ASN A 52 4.13 14.06 -6.52
N ILE A 53 3.74 14.86 -5.51
CA ILE A 53 4.39 14.85 -4.18
C ILE A 53 4.33 13.45 -3.58
N VAL A 54 3.17 12.82 -3.62
CA VAL A 54 2.98 11.41 -3.24
C VAL A 54 2.43 10.69 -4.45
N SER A 55 3.12 9.63 -4.90
CA SER A 55 2.74 8.90 -6.11
C SER A 55 2.75 7.40 -5.89
N ILE A 56 1.78 6.71 -6.51
CA ILE A 56 1.77 5.25 -6.65
C ILE A 56 1.97 4.93 -8.13
N HIS A 57 2.92 4.06 -8.43
CA HIS A 57 3.09 3.50 -9.77
C HIS A 57 2.88 2.00 -9.75
N ASP A 58 2.10 1.48 -10.70
CA ASP A 58 1.84 0.05 -10.80
C ASP A 58 3.14 -0.77 -10.91
N LYS A 59 4.14 -0.24 -11.61
CA LYS A 59 5.44 -0.90 -11.82
C LYS A 59 6.22 -1.18 -10.54
N ASP A 60 5.96 -0.44 -9.46
CA ASP A 60 6.70 -0.55 -8.20
C ASP A 60 6.19 -1.72 -7.35
N TYR A 61 5.00 -2.26 -7.66
CA TYR A 61 4.33 -3.28 -6.86
C TYR A 61 3.94 -4.50 -7.69
N ALA A 62 4.29 -5.68 -7.16
CA ALA A 62 4.05 -7.00 -7.75
C ALA A 62 4.63 -7.19 -9.16
N SER A 63 4.94 -8.43 -9.49
CA SER A 63 5.41 -8.80 -10.84
C SER A 63 4.21 -9.04 -11.78
N GLY A 64 4.39 -8.73 -13.06
CA GLY A 64 3.36 -8.88 -14.09
C GLY A 64 2.98 -7.56 -14.75
N GLU A 65 2.00 -7.64 -15.65
CA GLU A 65 1.46 -6.53 -16.41
C GLU A 65 0.15 -6.01 -15.79
N GLY A 66 -0.20 -4.75 -16.10
CA GLY A 66 -1.44 -4.12 -15.67
C GLY A 66 -1.36 -3.46 -14.29
N SER A 67 -2.53 -3.18 -13.71
CA SER A 67 -2.63 -2.51 -12.42
C SER A 67 -2.12 -3.40 -11.28
N ILE A 68 -1.80 -2.82 -10.11
CA ILE A 68 -1.48 -3.59 -8.90
C ILE A 68 -2.58 -4.65 -8.65
N ARG A 69 -3.85 -4.27 -8.82
CA ARG A 69 -5.01 -5.14 -8.64
C ARG A 69 -4.97 -6.33 -9.60
N ASP A 70 -4.72 -6.08 -10.89
CA ASP A 70 -4.67 -7.13 -11.92
C ASP A 70 -3.57 -8.14 -11.62
N LYS A 71 -2.40 -7.67 -11.20
CA LYS A 71 -1.27 -8.52 -10.82
C LYS A 71 -1.63 -9.43 -9.64
N ILE A 72 -2.27 -8.88 -8.61
CA ILE A 72 -2.71 -9.67 -7.44
C ILE A 72 -3.81 -10.66 -7.81
N VAL A 73 -4.81 -10.25 -8.62
CA VAL A 73 -5.87 -11.16 -9.07
C VAL A 73 -5.32 -12.28 -9.94
N SER A 74 -4.35 -11.99 -10.82
CA SER A 74 -3.66 -12.99 -11.62
C SER A 74 -2.89 -13.98 -10.74
N PHE A 75 -2.14 -13.48 -9.77
CA PHE A 75 -1.44 -14.32 -8.79
C PHE A 75 -2.40 -15.21 -8.00
N LEU A 76 -3.50 -14.66 -7.46
CA LEU A 76 -4.50 -15.43 -6.72
C LEU A 76 -5.18 -16.48 -7.60
N SER A 77 -5.45 -16.17 -8.87
CA SER A 77 -6.03 -17.11 -9.82
C SER A 77 -5.11 -18.31 -10.07
N GLN A 78 -3.80 -18.07 -10.20
CA GLN A 78 -2.80 -19.13 -10.34
C GLN A 78 -2.72 -20.04 -9.11
N GLN A 79 -3.05 -19.53 -7.94
CA GLN A 79 -3.12 -20.31 -6.69
C GLN A 79 -4.50 -20.96 -6.44
N GLY A 80 -5.48 -20.76 -7.33
CA GLY A 80 -6.85 -21.25 -7.14
C GLY A 80 -7.68 -20.49 -6.09
N CYS A 81 -7.25 -19.28 -5.73
CA CYS A 81 -7.84 -18.46 -4.66
C CYS A 81 -8.55 -17.19 -5.16
N SER A 82 -8.81 -17.05 -6.46
CA SER A 82 -9.37 -15.81 -7.02
C SER A 82 -10.87 -15.61 -6.75
N ASN A 83 -11.60 -16.67 -6.43
CA ASN A 83 -13.03 -16.57 -6.17
C ASN A 83 -13.29 -15.91 -4.80
N GLY A 84 -14.08 -14.85 -4.79
CA GLY A 84 -14.57 -14.22 -3.55
C GLY A 84 -13.68 -13.13 -2.95
N VAL A 85 -12.71 -12.59 -3.71
CA VAL A 85 -11.94 -11.43 -3.26
C VAL A 85 -12.85 -10.19 -3.25
N ALA A 86 -13.30 -9.78 -2.07
CA ALA A 86 -14.18 -8.64 -1.91
C ALA A 86 -13.44 -7.29 -1.99
N LYS A 87 -12.16 -7.26 -1.57
CA LYS A 87 -11.37 -6.04 -1.47
C LYS A 87 -9.87 -6.36 -1.49
N ILE A 88 -9.08 -5.50 -2.12
CA ILE A 88 -7.61 -5.53 -2.03
C ILE A 88 -7.16 -4.14 -1.56
N GLU A 89 -6.47 -4.10 -0.43
CA GLU A 89 -5.88 -2.87 0.13
C GLU A 89 -4.36 -2.93 0.09
N LEU A 90 -3.72 -1.88 -0.42
CA LEU A 90 -2.28 -1.69 -0.34
C LEU A 90 -1.95 -0.90 0.94
N VAL A 91 -1.23 -1.55 1.86
CA VAL A 91 -0.69 -0.89 3.05
C VAL A 91 0.78 -0.55 2.81
N THR A 92 1.11 0.73 2.82
CA THR A 92 2.47 1.21 2.56
C THR A 92 2.83 2.43 3.40
N ALA A 93 4.12 2.71 3.54
CA ALA A 93 4.66 3.92 4.14
C ALA A 93 5.32 4.78 3.06
N ALA A 94 5.38 6.10 3.27
CA ALA A 94 6.25 6.97 2.47
C ALA A 94 7.72 6.77 2.85
#